data_AF-A0A9E2VPC2-F1
#
_entry.id   AF-A0A9E2VPC2-F1
#
_cell.length_a   1.000
_cell.length_b   1.000
_cell.length_c   1.000
_cell.angle_alpha   90.00
_cell.angle_beta   90.00
_cell.angle_gamma   90.00
#
_symmetry.space_group_name_H-M   'P 1'
#
loop_
_entity.id
_entity.type
_entity.pdbx_description
1 polymer ?
#
loop_
_entity_poly.entity_id
_entity_poly.type
_entity_poly.pdbx_seq_one_letter_code
_entity_poly.pdbx_strand_id
1 'polypeptide(L)'
;MALRVSVLLCAAGVLVPRVNAGEVEPRPNVVFTSSAITVKNVSKAGVLVQSGSSRPALLGWDRVKSITGTNSTESKAFADMAERLWRLRLRIEREDFVLAEPMADELAIELKDAHGPSLTLTLAAQTACRLKRGARTAAVDSWLGWLDASSDRTNFFADAGPIEPRMNSLRFDDSGLIPELHPFWLDTPAVRAFAQRATAAEARGDSARLAWLYVHAAAFEAGQHADGQLLAPASADSAAVMLVNDIVTARIADGAGRAKARMALIARLSAETVSWRRSWLLAGIGRSLVRESERDQKLLGIDALLQVGGSSDTGSGGLAAVCLAEAIIVLHDLGEVAGAASLKATLFQRFSSSPVLTWPPLRKVSVPMATQPGTPSAANPASGATNSPANPATGGAP
;
A
#
# COMPACT_ATOMS: atom_id res chain seq x y z
N MET A 1 -5.34 74.56 47.83
CA MET A 1 -6.68 73.99 47.61
C MET A 1 -6.82 73.70 46.12
N ALA A 2 -6.66 72.45 45.69
CA ALA A 2 -6.69 72.05 44.28
C ALA A 2 -7.89 71.11 44.05
N LEU A 3 -8.84 71.53 43.22
CA LEU A 3 -9.98 70.71 42.79
C LEU A 3 -9.52 69.69 41.74
N ARG A 4 -9.71 68.40 42.01
CA ARG A 4 -9.65 67.32 41.00
C ARG A 4 -11.04 67.15 40.39
N VAL A 5 -11.15 67.37 39.08
CA VAL A 5 -12.33 67.06 38.28
C VAL A 5 -12.14 65.66 37.69
N SER A 6 -12.92 64.69 38.18
CA SER A 6 -12.99 63.34 37.61
C SER A 6 -14.03 63.33 36.48
N VAL A 7 -13.56 63.20 35.24
CA VAL A 7 -14.43 63.02 34.07
C VAL A 7 -14.78 61.53 33.96
N LEU A 8 -16.04 61.19 34.26
CA LEU A 8 -16.61 59.87 34.00
C LEU A 8 -16.91 59.76 32.50
N LEU A 9 -16.10 59.01 31.75
CA LEU A 9 -16.41 58.62 30.38
C LEU A 9 -17.30 57.37 30.42
N CYS A 10 -18.62 57.54 30.24
CA CYS A 10 -19.53 56.42 29.99
C CYS A 10 -19.35 55.93 28.55
N ALA A 11 -18.58 54.87 28.35
CA ALA A 11 -18.51 54.16 27.08
C ALA A 11 -19.84 53.41 26.86
N ALA A 12 -20.69 53.94 25.98
CA ALA A 12 -21.84 53.20 25.46
C ALA A 12 -21.32 52.04 24.60
N GLY A 13 -21.21 50.85 25.21
CA GLY A 13 -20.83 49.63 24.51
C GLY A 13 -21.90 49.25 23.50
N VAL A 14 -21.62 49.46 22.22
CA VAL A 14 -22.41 48.87 21.13
C VAL A 14 -22.33 47.35 21.30
N LEU A 15 -23.44 46.73 21.70
CA LEU A 15 -23.64 45.29 21.67
C LEU A 15 -23.62 44.84 20.22
N VAL A 16 -22.42 44.59 19.68
CA VAL A 16 -22.26 43.91 18.41
C VAL A 16 -22.80 42.49 18.62
N PRO A 17 -23.87 42.08 17.92
CA PRO A 17 -24.37 40.71 18.05
C PRO A 17 -23.23 39.76 17.76
N ARG A 18 -22.89 38.90 18.72
CA ARG A 18 -21.94 37.81 18.49
C ARG A 18 -22.56 36.92 17.44
N VAL A 19 -22.09 37.07 16.19
CA VAL A 19 -22.36 36.08 15.14
C VAL A 19 -21.80 34.77 15.67
N ASN A 20 -22.68 33.81 15.97
CA ASN A 20 -22.28 32.51 16.50
C ASN A 20 -21.30 31.86 15.51
N ALA A 21 -20.03 31.86 15.87
CA ALA A 21 -18.99 31.18 15.13
C ALA A 21 -19.43 29.73 14.94
N GLY A 22 -19.41 29.22 13.70
CA GLY A 22 -19.88 27.87 13.44
C GLY A 22 -18.98 26.85 14.13
N GLU A 23 -19.58 25.87 14.80
CA GLU A 23 -18.86 24.79 15.49
C GLU A 23 -19.05 23.46 14.76
N VAL A 24 -18.05 22.58 14.87
CA VAL A 24 -18.10 21.22 14.32
C VAL A 24 -18.52 20.26 15.41
N GLU A 25 -19.58 19.49 15.19
CA GLU A 25 -19.87 18.30 15.99
C GLU A 25 -19.06 17.12 15.42
N PRO A 26 -18.10 16.54 16.17
CA PRO A 26 -17.35 15.38 15.71
C PRO A 26 -18.21 14.12 15.62
N ARG A 27 -17.80 13.19 14.76
CA ARG A 27 -18.30 11.81 14.78
C ARG A 27 -17.86 11.07 16.06
N PRO A 28 -18.58 10.01 16.48
CA PRO A 28 -18.12 9.16 17.58
C PRO A 28 -16.69 8.68 17.36
N ASN A 29 -15.88 8.62 18.42
CA ASN A 29 -14.45 8.26 18.41
C ASN A 29 -13.52 9.27 17.73
N VAL A 30 -14.04 10.44 17.33
CA VAL A 30 -13.22 11.59 16.95
C VAL A 30 -13.16 12.53 18.15
N VAL A 31 -11.97 12.70 18.69
CA VAL A 31 -11.72 13.65 19.79
C VAL A 31 -10.85 14.75 19.22
N PHE A 32 -11.33 15.99 19.30
CA PHE A 32 -10.50 17.15 19.02
C PHE A 32 -9.76 17.55 20.30
N THR A 33 -8.46 17.74 20.20
CA THR A 33 -7.63 18.21 21.33
C THR A 33 -7.95 19.66 21.73
N SER A 34 -8.43 20.45 20.78
CA SER A 34 -8.86 21.83 21.01
C SER A 34 -10.35 21.95 21.29
N SER A 35 -10.69 22.71 22.32
CA SER A 35 -12.07 23.00 22.71
C SER A 35 -12.75 24.09 21.86
N ALA A 36 -12.03 24.79 21.00
CA ALA A 36 -12.56 25.91 20.21
C ALA A 36 -12.19 25.79 18.71
N ILE A 37 -12.95 24.97 17.99
CA ILE A 37 -12.82 24.81 16.53
C ILE A 37 -13.89 25.66 15.84
N THR A 38 -13.45 26.68 15.10
CA THR A 38 -14.33 27.54 14.30
C THR A 38 -14.32 27.11 12.84
N VAL A 39 -15.51 26.88 12.27
CA VAL A 39 -15.68 26.62 10.83
C VAL A 39 -15.55 27.90 10.04
N LYS A 40 -14.64 27.90 9.06
CA LYS A 40 -14.40 29.01 8.13
C LYS A 40 -15.12 28.83 6.81
N ASN A 41 -15.08 27.61 6.26
CA ASN A 41 -15.70 27.28 4.97
C ASN A 41 -16.02 25.78 4.91
N VAL A 42 -16.93 25.39 4.03
CA VAL A 42 -17.26 23.99 3.70
C VAL A 42 -17.12 23.76 2.20
N SER A 43 -16.69 22.57 1.79
CA SER A 43 -16.57 22.21 0.38
C SER A 43 -16.55 20.70 0.22
N LYS A 44 -16.53 20.16 -1.01
CA LYS A 44 -16.36 18.71 -1.24
C LYS A 44 -15.09 18.14 -0.60
N ALA A 45 -14.03 18.94 -0.52
CA ALA A 45 -12.75 18.55 0.09
C ALA A 45 -12.89 18.15 1.57
N GLY A 46 -13.76 18.85 2.28
CA GLY A 46 -13.87 18.81 3.73
C GLY A 46 -14.34 20.14 4.31
N VAL A 47 -14.14 20.28 5.62
CA VAL A 47 -14.50 21.47 6.39
C VAL A 47 -13.21 22.22 6.73
N LEU A 48 -13.09 23.46 6.26
CA LEU A 48 -11.96 24.32 6.63
C LEU A 48 -12.22 24.86 8.03
N VAL A 49 -11.41 24.44 8.98
CA VAL A 49 -11.53 24.78 10.40
C VAL A 49 -10.31 25.55 10.89
N GLN A 50 -10.49 26.35 11.93
CA GLN A 50 -9.40 27.02 12.64
C GLN A 50 -9.53 26.77 14.15
N SER A 51 -8.42 26.40 14.79
CA SER A 51 -8.34 26.14 16.22
C SER A 51 -7.60 27.29 16.91
N GLY A 52 -8.34 28.20 17.57
CA GLY A 52 -7.76 29.39 18.18
C GLY A 52 -6.98 30.25 17.16
N SER A 53 -5.69 30.49 17.43
CA SER A 53 -4.78 31.25 16.56
C SER A 53 -4.02 30.38 15.54
N SER A 54 -4.33 29.08 15.44
CA SER A 54 -3.66 28.19 14.49
C SER A 54 -3.95 28.59 13.03
N ARG A 55 -3.12 28.10 12.11
CA ARG A 55 -3.45 28.20 10.68
C ARG A 55 -4.72 27.38 10.38
N PRO A 56 -5.60 27.86 9.48
CA PRO A 56 -6.73 27.07 9.02
C PRO A 56 -6.27 25.74 8.43
N ALA A 57 -7.02 24.68 8.70
CA ALA A 57 -6.74 23.35 8.17
C ALA A 57 -8.04 22.64 7.77
N LEU A 58 -7.96 21.74 6.80
CA LEU A 58 -9.06 20.93 6.29
C LEU A 58 -9.28 19.70 7.15
N LEU A 59 -10.52 19.53 7.58
CA LEU A 59 -11.03 18.34 8.26
C LEU A 59 -11.88 17.51 7.28
N GLY A 60 -11.59 16.22 7.16
CA GLY A 60 -12.35 15.30 6.31
C GLY A 60 -13.80 15.13 6.75
N TRP A 61 -14.71 14.96 5.79
CA TRP A 61 -16.13 14.77 6.10
C TRP A 61 -16.44 13.48 6.85
N ASP A 62 -15.55 12.47 6.79
CA ASP A 62 -15.63 11.25 7.59
C ASP A 62 -15.56 11.50 9.11
N ARG A 63 -15.04 12.67 9.51
CA ARG A 63 -14.88 13.07 10.92
C ARG A 63 -15.98 14.00 11.42
N VAL A 64 -16.80 14.52 10.52
CA VAL A 64 -17.81 15.56 10.81
C VAL A 64 -19.19 14.92 10.88
N LYS A 65 -19.88 15.11 12.00
CA LYS A 65 -21.26 14.66 12.18
C LYS A 65 -22.25 15.75 11.77
N SER A 66 -22.05 16.96 12.26
CA SER A 66 -22.87 18.11 11.92
C SER A 66 -22.07 19.41 12.08
N ILE A 67 -22.58 20.51 11.53
CA ILE A 67 -22.02 21.85 11.67
C ILE A 67 -23.12 22.80 12.14
N THR A 68 -22.83 23.62 13.14
CA THR A 68 -23.74 24.65 13.66
C THR A 68 -23.30 26.05 13.20
N GLY A 69 -24.12 27.07 13.46
CA GLY A 69 -23.83 28.47 13.14
C GLY A 69 -23.92 28.81 11.65
N THR A 70 -23.10 29.76 11.21
CA THR A 70 -23.21 30.42 9.89
C THR A 70 -23.14 29.45 8.71
N ASN A 71 -22.34 28.38 8.80
CA ASN A 71 -22.14 27.43 7.70
C ASN A 71 -23.09 26.22 7.74
N SER A 72 -24.03 26.17 8.71
CA SER A 72 -24.92 25.01 8.90
C SER A 72 -25.81 24.73 7.69
N THR A 73 -26.31 25.77 7.01
CA THR A 73 -27.21 25.59 5.85
C THR A 73 -26.47 25.00 4.65
N GLU A 74 -25.29 25.53 4.33
CA GLU A 74 -24.46 25.01 3.25
C GLU A 74 -23.97 23.59 3.53
N SER A 75 -23.61 23.29 4.79
CA SER A 75 -23.15 21.96 5.18
C SER A 75 -24.16 20.83 4.95
N LYS A 76 -25.47 21.14 4.93
CA LYS A 76 -26.53 20.13 4.71
C LYS A 76 -26.42 19.49 3.33
N ALA A 77 -25.88 20.21 2.33
CA ALA A 77 -25.63 19.66 1.00
C ALA A 77 -24.60 18.52 1.00
N PHE A 78 -23.78 18.40 2.05
CA PHE A 78 -22.74 17.38 2.17
C PHE A 78 -23.07 16.28 3.18
N ALA A 79 -24.26 16.30 3.81
CA ALA A 79 -24.61 15.37 4.89
C ALA A 79 -24.57 13.89 4.45
N ASP A 80 -25.15 13.57 3.29
CA ASP A 80 -25.17 12.21 2.74
C ASP A 80 -23.77 11.72 2.35
N MET A 81 -22.93 12.61 1.80
CA MET A 81 -21.54 12.31 1.48
C MET A 81 -20.72 12.06 2.76
N ALA A 82 -20.91 12.89 3.80
CA ALA A 82 -20.24 12.74 5.08
C ALA A 82 -20.62 11.41 5.78
N GLU A 83 -21.90 11.02 5.73
CA GLU A 83 -22.35 9.73 6.24
C GLU A 83 -21.72 8.55 5.48
N ARG A 84 -21.66 8.61 4.15
CA ARG A 84 -20.99 7.57 3.34
C ARG A 84 -19.50 7.48 3.62
N LEU A 85 -18.79 8.61 3.68
CA LEU A 85 -17.35 8.65 4.01
C LEU A 85 -17.07 8.09 5.40
N TRP A 86 -17.89 8.43 6.39
CA TRP A 86 -17.79 7.86 7.74
C TRP A 86 -18.01 6.34 7.74
N ARG A 87 -19.04 5.85 7.04
CA ARG A 87 -19.29 4.41 6.89
C ARG A 87 -18.16 3.70 6.16
N LEU A 88 -17.61 4.31 5.11
CA LEU A 88 -16.46 3.79 4.37
C LEU A 88 -15.27 3.58 5.31
N ARG A 89 -14.91 4.62 6.09
CA ARG A 89 -13.86 4.52 7.12
C ARG A 89 -14.13 3.35 8.08
N LEU A 90 -15.33 3.25 8.65
CA LEU A 90 -15.67 2.19 9.59
C LEU A 90 -15.57 0.79 8.98
N ARG A 91 -15.97 0.61 7.71
CA ARG A 91 -15.83 -0.68 7.01
C ARG A 91 -14.36 -1.04 6.80
N ILE A 92 -13.54 -0.09 6.37
CA ILE A 92 -12.10 -0.30 6.19
C ILE A 92 -11.41 -0.63 7.51
N GLU A 93 -11.74 0.08 8.60
CA GLU A 93 -11.21 -0.21 9.94
C GLU A 93 -11.60 -1.60 10.46
N ARG A 94 -12.73 -2.14 9.99
CA ARG A 94 -13.22 -3.49 10.30
C ARG A 94 -12.79 -4.54 9.28
N GLU A 95 -11.98 -4.17 8.29
CA GLU A 95 -11.58 -5.02 7.16
C GLU A 95 -12.76 -5.60 6.35
N ASP A 96 -13.91 -4.92 6.33
CA ASP A 96 -15.07 -5.27 5.50
C ASP A 96 -14.90 -4.72 4.07
N PHE A 97 -13.88 -5.24 3.38
CA PHE A 97 -13.48 -4.76 2.06
C PHE A 97 -14.55 -5.02 0.98
N VAL A 98 -15.34 -6.08 1.14
CA VAL A 98 -16.40 -6.47 0.19
C VAL A 98 -17.47 -5.39 0.10
N LEU A 99 -17.91 -4.85 1.24
CA LEU A 99 -18.92 -3.78 1.26
C LEU A 99 -18.31 -2.38 1.18
N ALA A 100 -17.01 -2.23 1.44
CA ALA A 100 -16.31 -0.95 1.29
C ALA A 100 -16.02 -0.59 -0.17
N GLU A 101 -15.64 -1.57 -1.01
CA GLU A 101 -15.18 -1.29 -2.38
C GLU A 101 -16.22 -0.55 -3.25
N PRO A 102 -17.49 -0.98 -3.34
CA PRO A 102 -18.49 -0.28 -4.15
C PRO A 102 -18.73 1.15 -3.66
N MET A 103 -18.75 1.36 -2.35
CA MET A 103 -18.91 2.67 -1.73
C MET A 103 -17.73 3.59 -2.05
N ALA A 104 -16.51 3.05 -2.03
CA ALA A 104 -15.31 3.79 -2.38
C ALA A 104 -15.29 4.17 -3.88
N ASP A 105 -15.75 3.28 -4.76
CA ASP A 105 -15.87 3.55 -6.19
C ASP A 105 -16.90 4.65 -6.50
N GLU A 106 -18.08 4.62 -5.88
CA GLU A 106 -19.09 5.69 -6.01
C GLU A 106 -18.57 7.05 -5.52
N LEU A 107 -17.95 7.07 -4.33
CA LEU A 107 -17.39 8.29 -3.75
C LEU A 107 -16.23 8.84 -4.59
N ALA A 108 -15.41 7.98 -5.20
CA ALA A 108 -14.30 8.42 -6.04
C ALA A 108 -14.81 9.14 -7.30
N ILE A 109 -15.92 8.70 -7.88
CA ILE A 109 -16.56 9.38 -9.02
C ILE A 109 -17.09 10.76 -8.59
N GLU A 110 -17.75 10.83 -7.43
CA GLU A 110 -18.34 12.06 -6.90
C GLU A 110 -17.29 13.12 -6.48
N LEU A 111 -16.13 12.64 -6.01
CA LEU A 111 -15.01 13.43 -5.50
C LEU A 111 -13.88 13.60 -6.52
N LYS A 112 -14.02 13.15 -7.77
CA LYS A 112 -12.94 13.14 -8.78
C LYS A 112 -12.27 14.51 -9.01
N ASP A 113 -13.03 15.59 -8.85
CA ASP A 113 -12.58 16.98 -9.04
C ASP A 113 -12.28 17.70 -7.71
N ALA A 114 -12.37 16.97 -6.59
CA ALA A 114 -12.05 17.50 -5.26
C ALA A 114 -10.58 17.23 -4.94
N HIS A 115 -10.01 18.01 -4.02
CA HIS A 115 -8.70 17.76 -3.42
C HIS A 115 -8.83 17.76 -1.90
N GLY A 116 -7.97 17.02 -1.20
CA GLY A 116 -7.95 17.02 0.27
C GLY A 116 -8.50 15.76 0.93
N PRO A 117 -8.74 15.81 2.25
CA PRO A 117 -8.83 14.61 3.10
C PRO A 117 -9.95 13.64 2.71
N SER A 118 -11.07 14.15 2.19
CA SER A 118 -12.20 13.30 1.79
C SER A 118 -11.88 12.42 0.56
N LEU A 119 -11.21 13.00 -0.45
CA LEU A 119 -10.75 12.24 -1.62
C LEU A 119 -9.60 11.30 -1.21
N THR A 120 -8.64 11.80 -0.41
CA THR A 120 -7.53 11.00 0.12
C THR A 120 -8.02 9.73 0.82
N LEU A 121 -8.99 9.84 1.74
CA LEU A 121 -9.59 8.67 2.40
C LEU A 121 -10.19 7.68 1.38
N THR A 122 -10.94 8.20 0.42
CA THR A 122 -11.64 7.39 -0.59
C THR A 122 -10.65 6.60 -1.45
N LEU A 123 -9.61 7.25 -1.94
CA LEU A 123 -8.57 6.63 -2.78
C LEU A 123 -7.71 5.64 -1.99
N ALA A 124 -7.42 5.93 -0.71
CA ALA A 124 -6.75 4.97 0.17
C ALA A 124 -7.61 3.72 0.41
N ALA A 125 -8.91 3.89 0.64
CA ALA A 125 -9.85 2.78 0.81
C ALA A 125 -9.96 1.92 -0.46
N GLN A 126 -10.07 2.53 -1.65
CA GLN A 126 -10.06 1.81 -2.93
C GLN A 126 -8.77 0.99 -3.09
N THR A 127 -7.62 1.59 -2.77
CA THR A 127 -6.32 0.91 -2.82
C THR A 127 -6.30 -0.32 -1.91
N ALA A 128 -6.79 -0.18 -0.68
CA ALA A 128 -6.86 -1.27 0.30
C ALA A 128 -7.74 -2.42 -0.19
N CYS A 129 -8.95 -2.11 -0.66
CA CYS A 129 -9.89 -3.10 -1.19
C CYS A 129 -9.28 -3.88 -2.36
N ARG A 130 -8.69 -3.16 -3.33
CA ARG A 130 -8.09 -3.77 -4.53
C ARG A 130 -6.90 -4.64 -4.18
N LEU A 131 -6.04 -4.20 -3.26
CA LEU A 131 -4.92 -5.02 -2.77
C LEU A 131 -5.39 -6.27 -2.05
N LYS A 132 -6.41 -6.19 -1.17
CA LYS A 132 -6.93 -7.35 -0.43
C LYS A 132 -7.41 -8.46 -1.36
N ARG A 133 -8.05 -8.12 -2.48
CA ARG A 133 -8.50 -9.11 -3.49
C ARG A 133 -7.46 -9.46 -4.56
N GLY A 134 -6.23 -8.99 -4.43
CA GLY A 134 -5.13 -9.28 -5.36
C GLY A 134 -5.16 -8.50 -6.68
N ALA A 135 -5.99 -7.46 -6.81
CA ALA A 135 -6.12 -6.63 -8.00
C ALA A 135 -5.06 -5.51 -8.04
N ARG A 136 -3.77 -5.90 -8.02
CA ARG A 136 -2.64 -4.98 -7.88
C ARG A 136 -2.58 -3.91 -8.97
N THR A 137 -2.84 -4.25 -10.24
CA THR A 137 -2.82 -3.26 -11.33
C THR A 137 -3.90 -2.18 -11.18
N ALA A 138 -5.09 -2.54 -10.71
CA ALA A 138 -6.16 -1.57 -10.42
C ALA A 138 -5.87 -0.74 -9.16
N ALA A 139 -5.16 -1.30 -8.18
CA ALA A 139 -4.76 -0.59 -6.97
C ALA A 139 -3.73 0.53 -7.24
N VAL A 140 -2.92 0.38 -8.29
CA VAL A 140 -1.93 1.42 -8.68
C VAL A 140 -2.64 2.75 -8.98
N ASP A 141 -3.77 2.75 -9.67
CA ASP A 141 -4.45 4.00 -10.03
C ASP A 141 -4.97 4.77 -8.81
N SER A 142 -5.65 4.08 -7.90
CA SER A 142 -6.15 4.70 -6.68
C SER A 142 -5.01 5.17 -5.78
N TRP A 143 -3.90 4.42 -5.74
CA TRP A 143 -2.71 4.81 -4.99
C TRP A 143 -2.03 6.06 -5.57
N LEU A 144 -1.89 6.14 -6.89
CA LEU A 144 -1.30 7.31 -7.54
C LEU A 144 -2.19 8.55 -7.39
N GLY A 145 -3.51 8.39 -7.49
CA GLY A 145 -4.45 9.46 -7.17
C GLY A 145 -4.38 9.86 -5.71
N TRP A 146 -4.17 8.92 -4.80
CA TRP A 146 -3.98 9.20 -3.37
C TRP A 146 -2.71 10.01 -3.13
N LEU A 147 -1.59 9.67 -3.79
CA LEU A 147 -0.34 10.44 -3.72
C LEU A 147 -0.56 11.88 -4.19
N ASP A 148 -1.26 12.06 -5.30
CA ASP A 148 -1.57 13.38 -5.86
C ASP A 148 -2.48 14.20 -4.93
N ALA A 149 -3.58 13.60 -4.45
CA ALA A 149 -4.49 14.23 -3.50
C ALA A 149 -3.83 14.54 -2.14
N SER A 150 -2.72 13.87 -1.81
CA SER A 150 -1.99 14.01 -0.55
C SER A 150 -0.74 14.88 -0.66
N SER A 151 -0.41 15.43 -1.83
CA SER A 151 0.80 16.26 -1.98
C SER A 151 0.71 17.57 -1.19
N ASP A 152 -0.50 18.10 -0.93
CA ASP A 152 -0.73 19.28 -0.09
C ASP A 152 -1.28 18.92 1.31
N ARG A 153 -0.59 18.01 2.00
CA ARG A 153 -0.91 17.63 3.39
C ARG A 153 -0.66 18.73 4.41
N THR A 154 0.02 19.81 4.03
CA THR A 154 0.40 20.90 4.96
C THR A 154 -0.82 21.60 5.58
N ASN A 155 -1.97 21.48 4.92
CA ASN A 155 -3.23 22.08 5.34
C ASN A 155 -4.19 21.06 5.96
N PHE A 156 -3.76 19.84 6.30
CA PHE A 156 -4.66 18.85 6.91
C PHE A 156 -4.74 19.05 8.43
N PHE A 157 -5.94 18.90 9.00
CA PHE A 157 -6.16 19.09 10.43
C PHE A 157 -5.57 17.93 11.25
N ALA A 158 -4.29 18.04 11.63
CA ALA A 158 -3.52 17.00 12.31
C ALA A 158 -4.09 16.59 13.69
N ASP A 159 -4.79 17.51 14.37
CA ASP A 159 -5.37 17.30 15.70
C ASP A 159 -6.51 16.27 15.73
N ALA A 160 -7.06 15.87 14.56
CA ALA A 160 -8.07 14.81 14.47
C ALA A 160 -7.47 13.38 14.42
N GLY A 161 -6.15 13.26 14.61
CA GLY A 161 -5.41 12.01 14.43
C GLY A 161 -5.15 11.69 12.96
N PRO A 162 -4.54 10.53 12.65
CA PRO A 162 -4.23 10.17 11.27
C PRO A 162 -5.51 10.13 10.41
N ILE A 163 -5.45 10.79 9.25
CA ILE A 163 -6.53 10.79 8.25
C ILE A 163 -6.70 9.40 7.63
N GLU A 164 -5.59 8.67 7.55
CA GLU A 164 -5.61 7.27 7.19
C GLU A 164 -6.43 6.52 8.27
N PRO A 165 -7.44 5.72 7.87
CA PRO A 165 -7.99 4.73 8.78
C PRO A 165 -6.84 3.91 9.36
N ARG A 166 -7.03 3.30 10.54
CA ARG A 166 -6.07 2.31 11.06
C ARG A 166 -6.10 1.07 10.16
N MET A 167 -5.57 1.22 8.96
CA MET A 167 -5.46 0.20 7.96
C MET A 167 -4.22 -0.58 8.34
N ASN A 168 -4.39 -1.56 9.21
CA ASN A 168 -3.32 -2.52 9.50
C ASN A 168 -2.75 -3.13 8.21
N SER A 169 -3.58 -3.16 7.15
CA SER A 169 -3.28 -3.66 5.81
C SER A 169 -2.57 -2.67 4.87
N LEU A 170 -2.63 -1.35 5.08
CA LEU A 170 -1.93 -0.37 4.25
C LEU A 170 -0.91 0.39 5.09
N ARG A 171 0.35 0.00 4.92
CA ARG A 171 1.48 0.70 5.53
C ARG A 171 2.03 1.69 4.53
N PHE A 172 1.52 2.92 4.59
CA PHE A 172 2.19 4.05 3.97
C PHE A 172 3.37 4.43 4.84
N ASP A 173 4.56 4.52 4.24
CA ASP A 173 5.67 5.19 4.88
C ASP A 173 5.72 6.68 4.47
N ASP A 174 6.70 7.41 4.98
CA ASP A 174 6.90 8.82 4.65
C ASP A 174 7.18 9.09 3.16
N SER A 175 7.51 8.05 2.40
CA SER A 175 7.74 8.14 0.95
C SER A 175 6.46 7.94 0.13
N GLY A 176 5.37 7.52 0.78
CA GLY A 176 4.09 7.22 0.15
C GLY A 176 4.07 5.93 -0.66
N LEU A 177 5.14 5.13 -0.63
CA LEU A 177 5.19 3.80 -1.24
C LEU A 177 4.42 2.78 -0.39
N ILE A 178 3.86 1.76 -1.04
CA ILE A 178 3.13 0.66 -0.39
C ILE A 178 3.86 -0.66 -0.66
N PRO A 179 4.19 -1.48 0.36
CA PRO A 179 4.97 -2.72 0.21
C PRO A 179 4.43 -3.69 -0.87
N GLU A 180 3.11 -3.81 -0.97
CA GLU A 180 2.39 -4.72 -1.87
C GLU A 180 2.35 -4.19 -3.31
N LEU A 181 2.60 -2.90 -3.54
CA LEU A 181 2.65 -2.27 -4.86
C LEU A 181 4.07 -2.26 -5.42
N HIS A 182 4.86 -3.32 -5.25
CA HIS A 182 6.17 -3.41 -5.90
C HIS A 182 6.08 -3.42 -7.43
N PRO A 183 7.04 -2.84 -8.18
CA PRO A 183 7.03 -2.79 -9.65
C PRO A 183 7.49 -4.13 -10.29
N PHE A 184 7.17 -5.26 -9.66
CA PHE A 184 7.46 -6.61 -10.17
C PHE A 184 6.14 -7.29 -10.51
N TRP A 185 5.99 -7.75 -11.75
CA TRP A 185 4.73 -8.26 -12.27
C TRP A 185 4.87 -9.68 -12.78
N LEU A 186 3.76 -10.41 -12.76
CA LEU A 186 3.63 -11.66 -13.49
C LEU A 186 2.90 -11.38 -14.79
N ASP A 187 3.34 -11.99 -15.88
CA ASP A 187 2.68 -11.88 -17.19
C ASP A 187 1.27 -12.48 -17.12
N THR A 188 0.27 -11.62 -16.93
CA THR A 188 -1.15 -11.95 -16.81
C THR A 188 -1.95 -11.04 -17.72
N PRO A 189 -3.19 -11.41 -18.11
CA PRO A 189 -4.04 -10.55 -18.93
C PRO A 189 -4.21 -9.13 -18.36
N ALA A 190 -4.34 -9.01 -17.02
CA ALA A 190 -4.47 -7.73 -16.35
C ALA A 190 -3.19 -6.87 -16.46
N VAL A 191 -2.00 -7.48 -16.36
CA VAL A 191 -0.71 -6.79 -16.51
C VAL A 191 -0.49 -6.37 -17.96
N ARG A 192 -0.85 -7.20 -18.94
CA ARG A 192 -0.80 -6.85 -20.37
C ARG A 192 -1.71 -5.67 -20.71
N ALA A 193 -2.92 -5.63 -20.16
CA ALA A 193 -3.83 -4.50 -20.35
C ALA A 193 -3.30 -3.23 -19.67
N PHE A 194 -2.75 -3.36 -18.47
CA PHE A 194 -2.12 -2.25 -17.75
C PHE A 194 -0.91 -1.68 -18.50
N ALA A 195 -0.08 -2.53 -19.10
CA ALA A 195 1.08 -2.15 -19.89
C ALA A 195 0.73 -1.34 -21.17
N GLN A 196 -0.48 -1.52 -21.72
CA GLN A 196 -0.94 -0.80 -22.91
C GLN A 196 -1.47 0.61 -22.62
N ARG A 197 -1.50 1.02 -21.35
CA ARG A 197 -2.00 2.34 -20.99
C ARG A 197 -1.05 3.41 -21.51
N ALA A 198 -1.62 4.39 -22.20
CA ALA A 198 -0.90 5.60 -22.56
C ALA A 198 -0.44 6.30 -21.28
N THR A 199 0.86 6.54 -21.17
CA THR A 199 1.42 7.44 -20.16
C THR A 199 1.93 8.67 -20.88
N ALA A 200 1.55 9.86 -20.39
CA ALA A 200 2.10 11.09 -20.93
C ALA A 200 3.61 11.10 -20.62
N ALA A 201 4.45 11.15 -21.65
CA ALA A 201 5.91 11.23 -21.49
C ALA A 201 6.35 12.50 -20.71
N GLU A 202 5.48 13.51 -20.66
CA GLU A 202 5.69 14.80 -19.98
C GLU A 202 5.03 14.87 -18.59
N ALA A 203 4.71 13.72 -18.00
CA ALA A 203 4.23 13.56 -16.64
C ALA A 203 5.00 14.45 -15.63
N ARG A 204 4.34 15.49 -15.10
CA ARG A 204 4.86 16.36 -14.03
C ARG A 204 4.42 15.83 -12.67
N GLY A 205 5.32 15.89 -11.69
CA GLY A 205 5.08 15.41 -10.33
C GLY A 205 5.43 13.93 -10.13
N ASP A 206 5.54 13.54 -8.86
CA ASP A 206 5.98 12.20 -8.48
C ASP A 206 4.97 11.11 -8.85
N SER A 207 3.67 11.37 -8.69
CA SER A 207 2.60 10.43 -9.04
C SER A 207 2.66 10.06 -10.52
N ALA A 208 2.78 11.05 -11.40
CA ALA A 208 2.83 10.82 -12.84
C ALA A 208 4.13 10.10 -13.27
N ARG A 209 5.26 10.38 -12.63
CA ARG A 209 6.54 9.66 -12.84
C ARG A 209 6.46 8.21 -12.38
N LEU A 210 5.86 7.95 -11.22
CA LEU A 210 5.62 6.60 -10.72
C LEU A 210 4.67 5.84 -11.66
N ALA A 211 3.61 6.49 -12.16
CA ALA A 211 2.71 5.89 -13.15
C ALA A 211 3.47 5.38 -14.37
N TRP A 212 4.34 6.23 -14.94
CA TRP A 212 5.19 5.88 -16.06
C TRP A 212 6.09 4.68 -15.74
N LEU A 213 6.81 4.70 -14.61
CA LEU A 213 7.69 3.61 -14.19
C LEU A 213 6.96 2.28 -14.04
N TYR A 214 5.73 2.29 -13.47
CA TYR A 214 4.94 1.09 -13.25
C TYR A 214 4.43 0.49 -14.57
N VAL A 215 4.00 1.34 -15.52
CA VAL A 215 3.58 0.90 -16.86
C VAL A 215 4.75 0.30 -17.62
N HIS A 216 5.94 0.91 -17.57
CA HIS A 216 7.16 0.35 -18.20
C HIS A 216 7.57 -0.98 -17.57
N ALA A 217 7.52 -1.07 -16.25
CA ALA A 217 7.75 -2.32 -15.54
C ALA A 217 6.77 -3.43 -15.98
N ALA A 218 5.50 -3.09 -16.20
CA ALA A 218 4.48 -4.02 -16.68
C ALA A 218 4.68 -4.42 -18.14
N ALA A 219 5.01 -3.47 -19.02
CA ALA A 219 5.25 -3.72 -20.44
C ALA A 219 6.42 -4.68 -20.66
N PHE A 220 7.48 -4.54 -19.88
CA PHE A 220 8.60 -5.47 -19.89
C PHE A 220 8.21 -6.90 -19.50
N GLU A 221 7.44 -7.07 -18.43
CA GLU A 221 7.00 -8.40 -17.97
C GLU A 221 6.01 -9.04 -18.93
N ALA A 222 5.21 -8.22 -19.62
CA ALA A 222 4.30 -8.63 -20.67
C ALA A 222 4.99 -8.95 -22.01
N GLY A 223 6.31 -8.76 -22.12
CA GLY A 223 7.05 -8.91 -23.38
C GLY A 223 6.65 -7.90 -24.46
N GLN A 224 6.07 -6.76 -24.07
CA GLN A 224 5.60 -5.70 -24.96
C GLN A 224 6.60 -4.55 -25.11
N HIS A 225 7.73 -4.62 -24.40
CA HIS A 225 8.74 -3.58 -24.42
C HIS A 225 9.52 -3.65 -25.74
N ALA A 226 9.37 -2.65 -26.60
CA ALA A 226 10.25 -2.46 -27.74
C ALA A 226 11.64 -2.07 -27.23
N ASP A 227 12.72 -2.62 -27.79
CA ASP A 227 14.10 -2.24 -27.46
C ASP A 227 14.24 -0.71 -27.55
N GLY A 228 14.22 -0.03 -26.40
CA GLY A 228 13.99 1.41 -26.35
C GLY A 228 14.44 1.96 -25.02
N GLN A 229 15.29 2.98 -25.05
CA GLN A 229 15.81 3.64 -23.86
C GLN A 229 14.67 4.00 -22.90
N LEU A 230 14.75 3.51 -21.67
CA LEU A 230 14.10 4.18 -20.55
C LEU A 230 14.63 5.63 -20.57
N LEU A 231 13.76 6.58 -20.92
CA LEU A 231 14.10 7.99 -20.76
C LEU A 231 14.36 8.19 -19.27
N ALA A 232 15.59 8.58 -18.93
CA ALA A 232 15.94 8.88 -17.56
C ALA A 232 14.95 9.95 -17.07
N PRO A 233 14.19 9.70 -15.98
CA PRO A 233 13.32 10.73 -15.45
C PRO A 233 14.19 11.96 -15.15
N ALA A 234 13.82 13.12 -15.71
CA ALA A 234 14.45 14.39 -15.40
C ALA A 234 14.49 14.55 -13.87
N SER A 235 15.65 14.94 -13.33
CA SER A 235 16.03 14.92 -11.89
C SER A 235 14.85 14.66 -10.94
N ALA A 236 14.73 13.42 -10.47
CA ALA A 236 13.75 13.08 -9.47
C ALA A 236 14.29 13.49 -8.09
N ASP A 237 13.76 14.58 -7.54
CA ASP A 237 14.09 15.02 -6.18
C ASP A 237 13.53 14.05 -5.11
N SER A 238 12.54 13.23 -5.49
CA SER A 238 11.86 12.30 -4.61
C SER A 238 12.59 10.96 -4.45
N ALA A 239 12.91 10.60 -3.21
CA ALA A 239 13.55 9.33 -2.88
C ALA A 239 12.72 8.11 -3.32
N ALA A 240 11.39 8.21 -3.27
CA ALA A 240 10.45 7.17 -3.73
C ALA A 240 10.60 6.91 -5.23
N VAL A 241 10.55 7.99 -6.02
CA VAL A 241 10.67 7.92 -7.48
C VAL A 241 12.03 7.37 -7.87
N MET A 242 13.12 7.81 -7.22
CA MET A 242 14.46 7.30 -7.50
C MET A 242 14.59 5.81 -7.18
N LEU A 243 14.05 5.33 -6.05
CA LEU A 243 14.07 3.90 -5.70
C LEU A 243 13.36 3.06 -6.77
N VAL A 244 12.14 3.44 -7.15
CA VAL A 244 11.38 2.72 -8.18
C VAL A 244 12.11 2.79 -9.53
N ASN A 245 12.67 3.93 -9.89
CA ASN A 245 13.47 4.10 -11.11
C ASN A 245 14.68 3.15 -11.14
N ASP A 246 15.45 3.08 -10.05
CA ASP A 246 16.61 2.20 -9.96
C ASP A 246 16.19 0.72 -10.09
N ILE A 247 15.07 0.32 -9.46
CA ILE A 247 14.53 -1.05 -9.56
C ILE A 247 14.12 -1.39 -11.00
N VAL A 248 13.42 -0.47 -11.67
CA VAL A 248 12.94 -0.67 -13.05
C VAL A 248 14.11 -0.67 -14.02
N THR A 249 15.04 0.27 -13.88
CA THR A 249 16.26 0.37 -14.71
C THR A 249 17.15 -0.86 -14.57
N ALA A 250 17.33 -1.38 -13.34
CA ALA A 250 18.13 -2.57 -13.07
C ALA A 250 17.64 -3.83 -13.80
N ARG A 251 16.41 -3.82 -14.31
CA ARG A 251 15.79 -4.95 -15.02
C ARG A 251 15.71 -4.73 -16.53
N ILE A 252 15.29 -3.54 -16.94
CA ILE A 252 14.89 -3.26 -18.33
C ILE A 252 16.04 -2.70 -19.17
N ALA A 253 17.00 -1.99 -18.55
CA ALA A 253 18.08 -1.37 -19.29
C ALA A 253 19.03 -2.39 -19.95
N ASP A 254 19.95 -1.87 -20.77
CA ASP A 254 21.09 -2.62 -21.28
C ASP A 254 22.07 -3.04 -20.15
N GLY A 255 23.10 -3.81 -20.49
CA GLY A 255 24.05 -4.31 -19.47
C GLY A 255 24.69 -3.20 -18.63
N ALA A 256 25.08 -2.09 -19.24
CA ALA A 256 25.70 -0.96 -18.55
C ALA A 256 24.70 -0.23 -17.64
N GLY A 257 23.50 0.05 -18.14
CA GLY A 257 22.41 0.66 -17.37
C GLY A 257 21.97 -0.21 -16.19
N ARG A 258 21.84 -1.52 -16.40
CA ARG A 258 21.52 -2.48 -15.32
C ARG A 258 22.61 -2.50 -14.26
N ALA A 259 23.88 -2.58 -14.65
CA ALA A 259 25.00 -2.57 -13.71
C ALA A 259 25.03 -1.29 -12.86
N LYS A 260 24.87 -0.12 -13.50
CA LYS A 260 24.82 1.17 -12.80
C LYS A 260 23.65 1.23 -11.81
N ALA A 261 22.44 0.86 -12.22
CA ALA A 261 21.27 0.86 -11.35
C ALA A 261 21.42 -0.14 -10.20
N ARG A 262 21.95 -1.34 -10.48
CA ARG A 262 22.26 -2.35 -9.46
C ARG A 262 23.25 -1.83 -8.41
N MET A 263 24.29 -1.10 -8.80
CA MET A 263 25.21 -0.47 -7.84
C MET A 263 24.50 0.55 -6.95
N ALA A 264 23.58 1.35 -7.50
CA ALA A 264 22.76 2.28 -6.70
C ALA A 264 21.86 1.53 -5.69
N LEU A 265 21.24 0.42 -6.10
CA LEU A 265 20.44 -0.43 -5.20
C LEU A 265 21.29 -1.04 -4.07
N ILE A 266 22.49 -1.52 -4.38
CA ILE A 266 23.43 -2.07 -3.38
C ILE A 266 23.82 -0.99 -2.36
N ALA A 267 24.14 0.22 -2.82
CA ALA A 267 24.48 1.34 -1.95
C ALA A 267 23.32 1.73 -1.01
N ARG A 268 22.07 1.68 -1.50
CA ARG A 268 20.88 1.91 -0.67
C ARG A 268 20.68 0.78 0.35
N LEU A 269 20.90 -0.48 -0.04
CA LEU A 269 20.65 -1.66 0.81
C LEU A 269 21.46 -1.66 2.10
N SER A 270 22.68 -1.09 2.10
CA SER A 270 23.50 -0.99 3.32
C SER A 270 22.95 0.00 4.35
N ALA A 271 22.18 1.01 3.92
CA ALA A 271 21.58 2.02 4.80
C ALA A 271 20.10 1.74 5.12
N GLU A 272 19.45 0.86 4.36
CA GLU A 272 18.01 0.62 4.49
C GLU A 272 17.68 -0.24 5.72
N THR A 273 16.88 0.32 6.62
CA THR A 273 16.44 -0.32 7.86
C THR A 273 15.01 -0.87 7.76
N VAL A 274 14.21 -0.38 6.80
CA VAL A 274 12.82 -0.80 6.62
C VAL A 274 12.77 -2.15 5.89
N SER A 275 12.28 -3.19 6.58
CA SER A 275 12.30 -4.59 6.12
C SER A 275 11.74 -4.79 4.71
N TRP A 276 10.55 -4.25 4.42
CA TRP A 276 9.94 -4.44 3.11
C TRP A 276 10.68 -3.68 1.99
N ARG A 277 11.30 -2.53 2.28
CA ARG A 277 12.13 -1.81 1.29
C ARG A 277 13.41 -2.59 1.00
N ARG A 278 14.01 -3.23 2.01
CA ARG A 278 15.12 -4.18 1.81
C ARG A 278 14.70 -5.31 0.87
N SER A 279 13.50 -5.87 1.03
CA SER A 279 12.96 -6.88 0.12
C SER A 279 12.83 -6.38 -1.32
N TRP A 280 12.40 -5.13 -1.54
CA TRP A 280 12.35 -4.53 -2.88
C TRP A 280 13.75 -4.35 -3.49
N LEU A 281 14.71 -3.86 -2.70
CA LEU A 281 16.10 -3.68 -3.12
C LEU A 281 16.74 -5.02 -3.51
N LEU A 282 16.62 -6.04 -2.65
CA LEU A 282 17.12 -7.40 -2.91
C LEU A 282 16.46 -8.02 -4.14
N ALA A 283 15.15 -7.86 -4.30
CA ALA A 283 14.45 -8.30 -5.51
C ALA A 283 15.00 -7.58 -6.76
N GLY A 284 15.16 -6.26 -6.72
CA GLY A 284 15.75 -5.51 -7.83
C GLY A 284 17.16 -5.97 -8.21
N ILE A 285 18.03 -6.17 -7.21
CA ILE A 285 19.40 -6.67 -7.37
C ILE A 285 19.40 -8.09 -7.95
N GLY A 286 18.65 -9.00 -7.33
CA GLY A 286 18.58 -10.40 -7.74
C GLY A 286 18.11 -10.56 -9.18
N ARG A 287 17.01 -9.87 -9.54
CA ARG A 287 16.45 -9.89 -10.89
C ARG A 287 17.37 -9.27 -11.95
N SER A 288 18.21 -8.31 -11.54
CA SER A 288 19.25 -7.74 -12.39
C SER A 288 20.38 -8.74 -12.66
N LEU A 289 20.87 -9.41 -11.61
CA LEU A 289 21.99 -10.36 -11.67
C LEU A 289 21.68 -11.64 -12.43
N VAL A 290 20.47 -12.20 -12.29
CA VAL A 290 20.09 -13.43 -13.01
C VAL A 290 19.99 -13.25 -14.53
N ARG A 291 20.00 -12.00 -15.01
CA ARG A 291 20.01 -11.64 -16.43
C ARG A 291 21.40 -11.50 -17.04
N GLU A 292 22.46 -11.53 -16.23
CA GLU A 292 23.83 -11.47 -16.73
C GLU A 292 24.23 -12.81 -17.37
N SER A 293 25.25 -12.80 -18.24
CA SER A 293 25.73 -14.01 -18.92
C SER A 293 26.45 -14.97 -17.98
N GLU A 294 27.24 -14.42 -17.05
CA GLU A 294 28.15 -15.17 -16.20
C GLU A 294 27.41 -15.98 -15.13
N ARG A 295 27.77 -17.26 -15.00
CA ARG A 295 27.16 -18.19 -14.03
C ARG A 295 27.23 -17.67 -12.60
N ASP A 296 28.39 -17.13 -12.20
CA ASP A 296 28.60 -16.65 -10.83
C ASP A 296 27.70 -15.45 -10.49
N GLN A 297 27.48 -14.55 -11.46
CA GLN A 297 26.52 -13.45 -11.29
C GLN A 297 25.11 -13.98 -11.09
N LYS A 298 24.70 -14.99 -11.86
CA LYS A 298 23.36 -15.60 -11.70
C LYS A 298 23.19 -16.27 -10.33
N LEU A 299 24.22 -16.94 -9.81
CA LEU A 299 24.20 -17.55 -8.48
C LEU A 299 24.07 -16.50 -7.37
N LEU A 300 24.81 -15.39 -7.46
CA LEU A 300 24.62 -14.24 -6.56
C LEU A 300 23.20 -13.65 -6.67
N GLY A 301 22.64 -13.63 -7.88
CA GLY A 301 21.27 -13.21 -8.11
C GLY A 301 20.25 -14.11 -7.42
N ILE A 302 20.43 -15.43 -7.52
CA ILE A 302 19.61 -16.42 -6.81
C ILE A 302 19.67 -16.20 -5.30
N ASP A 303 20.87 -16.01 -4.74
CA ASP A 303 21.03 -15.74 -3.30
C ASP A 303 20.23 -14.50 -2.87
N ALA A 304 20.35 -13.38 -3.59
CA ALA A 304 19.59 -12.17 -3.31
C ALA A 304 18.07 -12.39 -3.39
N LEU A 305 17.58 -13.17 -4.36
CA LEU A 305 16.15 -13.52 -4.47
C LEU A 305 15.67 -14.40 -3.30
N LEU A 306 16.50 -15.34 -2.83
CA LEU A 306 16.17 -16.21 -1.70
C LEU A 306 16.11 -15.46 -0.38
N GLN A 307 16.97 -14.45 -0.18
CA GLN A 307 16.93 -13.58 1.00
C GLN A 307 15.57 -12.86 1.14
N VAL A 308 14.90 -12.54 0.03
CA VAL A 308 13.54 -11.96 0.05
C VAL A 308 12.54 -12.94 0.70
N GLY A 309 12.62 -14.23 0.36
CA GLY A 309 11.74 -15.28 0.91
C GLY A 309 12.03 -15.65 2.37
N GLY A 310 13.20 -15.28 2.88
CA GLY A 310 13.58 -15.43 4.29
C GLY A 310 13.00 -14.33 5.20
N SER A 311 12.55 -13.21 4.62
CA SER A 311 11.95 -12.11 5.40
C SER A 311 10.60 -12.55 5.98
N SER A 312 10.41 -12.33 7.29
CA SER A 312 9.14 -12.60 8.00
C SER A 312 8.09 -11.52 7.80
N ASP A 313 8.35 -10.53 6.94
CA ASP A 313 7.47 -9.38 6.75
C ASP A 313 6.18 -9.77 6.02
N THR A 314 5.04 -9.61 6.71
CA THR A 314 3.72 -10.06 6.28
C THR A 314 3.24 -9.40 4.98
N GLY A 315 3.72 -8.19 4.66
CA GLY A 315 3.37 -7.47 3.43
C GLY A 315 4.12 -7.94 2.17
N SER A 316 5.15 -8.78 2.34
CA SER A 316 6.04 -9.19 1.23
C SER A 316 5.72 -10.57 0.64
N GLY A 317 4.67 -11.26 1.12
CA GLY A 317 4.38 -12.65 0.73
C GLY A 317 4.22 -12.85 -0.78
N GLY A 318 3.56 -11.91 -1.46
CA GLY A 318 3.44 -11.93 -2.93
C GLY A 318 4.78 -11.79 -3.65
N LEU A 319 5.63 -10.86 -3.20
CA LEU A 319 6.96 -10.64 -3.76
C LEU A 319 7.89 -11.83 -3.51
N ALA A 320 7.89 -12.37 -2.29
CA ALA A 320 8.66 -13.55 -1.92
C ALA A 320 8.34 -14.76 -2.82
N ALA A 321 7.06 -14.99 -3.11
CA ALA A 321 6.64 -16.06 -4.02
C ALA A 321 7.16 -15.84 -5.46
N VAL A 322 7.15 -14.59 -5.95
CA VAL A 322 7.70 -14.23 -7.27
C VAL A 322 9.22 -14.46 -7.31
N CYS A 323 9.96 -13.95 -6.32
CA CYS A 323 11.41 -14.13 -6.24
C CYS A 323 11.82 -15.61 -6.16
N LEU A 324 11.09 -16.40 -5.36
CA LEU A 324 11.34 -17.84 -5.24
C LEU A 324 11.07 -18.58 -6.55
N ALA A 325 9.99 -18.24 -7.26
CA ALA A 325 9.70 -18.83 -8.57
C ALA A 325 10.78 -18.50 -9.60
N GLU A 326 11.29 -17.27 -9.61
CA GLU A 326 12.41 -16.88 -10.49
C GLU A 326 13.69 -17.62 -10.14
N ALA A 327 14.04 -17.75 -8.86
CA ALA A 327 15.18 -18.54 -8.42
C ALA A 327 15.07 -20.01 -8.89
N ILE A 328 13.89 -20.61 -8.82
CA ILE A 328 13.62 -21.97 -9.33
C ILE A 328 13.90 -22.08 -10.83
N ILE A 329 13.41 -21.11 -11.62
CA ILE A 329 13.60 -21.10 -13.08
C ILE A 329 15.09 -20.97 -13.41
N VAL A 330 15.80 -20.04 -12.78
CA VAL A 330 17.22 -19.78 -13.05
C VAL A 330 18.08 -20.98 -12.62
N LEU A 331 17.81 -21.63 -11.48
CA LEU A 331 18.51 -22.85 -11.07
C LEU A 331 18.31 -23.98 -12.09
N HIS A 332 17.07 -24.18 -12.54
CA HIS A 332 16.79 -25.18 -13.56
C HIS A 332 17.55 -24.90 -14.87
N ASP A 333 17.56 -23.65 -15.32
CA ASP A 333 18.29 -23.23 -16.53
C ASP A 333 19.82 -23.37 -16.38
N LEU A 334 20.34 -23.35 -15.15
CA LEU A 334 21.74 -23.62 -14.82
C LEU A 334 22.07 -25.12 -14.68
N GLY A 335 21.09 -26.02 -14.83
CA GLY A 335 21.24 -27.47 -14.63
C GLY A 335 21.14 -27.94 -13.17
N GLU A 336 20.83 -27.05 -12.23
CA GLU A 336 20.71 -27.34 -10.79
C GLU A 336 19.33 -27.93 -10.44
N VAL A 337 18.99 -29.06 -11.06
CA VAL A 337 17.65 -29.67 -11.00
C VAL A 337 17.22 -29.99 -9.57
N ALA A 338 18.12 -30.51 -8.74
CA ALA A 338 17.82 -30.84 -7.34
C ALA A 338 17.52 -29.59 -6.49
N GLY A 339 18.25 -28.49 -6.71
CA GLY A 339 18.00 -27.21 -6.05
C GLY A 339 16.66 -26.62 -6.46
N ALA A 340 16.38 -26.59 -7.76
CA ALA A 340 15.10 -26.13 -8.30
C ALA A 340 13.92 -26.97 -7.75
N ALA A 341 14.08 -28.28 -7.62
CA ALA A 341 13.09 -29.20 -7.04
C ALA A 341 12.74 -28.86 -5.59
N SER A 342 13.76 -28.70 -4.75
CA SER A 342 13.62 -28.38 -3.32
C SER A 342 12.92 -27.03 -3.12
N LEU A 343 13.33 -26.01 -3.88
CA LEU A 343 12.70 -24.69 -3.81
C LEU A 343 11.26 -24.73 -4.31
N LYS A 344 10.95 -25.51 -5.35
CA LYS A 344 9.58 -25.68 -5.86
C LYS A 344 8.68 -26.31 -4.80
N ALA A 345 9.14 -27.34 -4.09
CA ALA A 345 8.41 -27.91 -2.96
C ALA A 345 8.13 -26.87 -1.87
N THR A 346 9.15 -26.05 -1.54
CA THR A 346 9.02 -24.93 -0.58
C THR A 346 7.98 -23.91 -1.04
N LEU A 347 7.97 -23.56 -2.32
CA LEU A 347 7.00 -22.63 -2.91
C LEU A 347 5.57 -23.15 -2.78
N PHE A 348 5.32 -24.42 -3.09
CA PHE A 348 4.00 -25.04 -2.91
C PHE A 348 3.57 -25.10 -1.45
N GLN A 349 4.50 -25.40 -0.54
CA GLN A 349 4.21 -25.49 0.89
C GLN A 349 3.85 -24.12 1.50
N ARG A 350 4.65 -23.09 1.20
CA ARG A 350 4.50 -21.76 1.83
C ARG A 350 3.51 -20.85 1.13
N PHE A 351 3.32 -21.02 -0.18
CA PHE A 351 2.56 -20.10 -1.02
C PHE A 351 1.54 -20.83 -1.90
N SER A 352 0.80 -21.77 -1.31
CA SER A 352 -0.14 -22.67 -2.00
C SER A 352 -1.27 -21.94 -2.76
N SER A 353 -1.62 -20.73 -2.36
CA SER A 353 -2.62 -19.87 -3.02
C SER A 353 -2.03 -18.83 -3.96
N SER A 354 -0.70 -18.82 -4.16
CA SER A 354 -0.05 -17.77 -4.95
C SER A 354 -0.32 -17.93 -6.45
N PRO A 355 -0.63 -16.83 -7.17
CA PRO A 355 -0.84 -16.88 -8.62
C PRO A 355 0.41 -17.34 -9.39
N VAL A 356 1.60 -17.24 -8.78
CA VAL A 356 2.87 -17.66 -9.40
C VAL A 356 2.89 -19.15 -9.74
N LEU A 357 2.11 -19.98 -9.04
CA LEU A 357 2.01 -21.42 -9.34
C LEU A 357 1.43 -21.71 -10.73
N THR A 358 0.68 -20.76 -11.29
CA THR A 358 0.11 -20.85 -12.65
C THR A 358 1.00 -20.20 -13.73
N TRP A 359 2.10 -19.54 -13.31
CA TRP A 359 2.98 -18.79 -14.20
C TRP A 359 3.64 -19.71 -15.23
N PRO A 360 3.49 -19.46 -16.56
CA PRO A 360 3.97 -20.39 -17.59
C PRO A 360 5.45 -20.75 -17.52
N PRO A 361 6.40 -19.83 -17.25
CA PRO A 361 7.82 -20.18 -17.07
C PRO A 361 8.05 -21.22 -15.97
N LEU A 362 7.39 -21.08 -14.81
CA LEU A 362 7.54 -22.02 -13.70
C LEU A 362 6.95 -23.41 -14.02
N ARG A 363 5.90 -23.47 -14.85
CA ARG A 363 5.30 -24.74 -15.32
C ARG A 363 6.24 -25.53 -16.25
N LYS A 364 7.14 -24.85 -16.97
CA LYS A 364 8.15 -25.52 -17.82
C LYS A 364 9.25 -26.21 -17.02
N VAL A 365 9.41 -25.84 -15.74
CA VAL A 365 10.37 -26.49 -14.83
C VAL A 365 9.83 -27.86 -14.45
N SER A 366 10.20 -28.88 -15.22
CA SER A 366 9.91 -30.28 -14.94
C SER A 366 10.82 -30.77 -13.82
N VAL A 367 10.24 -30.94 -12.64
CA VAL A 367 10.94 -31.53 -11.50
C VAL A 367 10.57 -33.01 -11.48
N PRO A 368 11.53 -33.95 -11.55
CA PRO A 368 11.27 -35.34 -11.25
C PRO A 368 10.68 -35.35 -9.84
N MET A 369 9.41 -35.74 -9.72
CA MET A 369 8.76 -35.84 -8.42
C MET A 369 9.58 -36.87 -7.65
N ALA A 370 10.42 -36.42 -6.71
CA ALA A 370 11.26 -37.30 -5.93
C ALA A 370 10.34 -38.36 -5.37
N THR A 371 10.54 -39.62 -5.80
CA THR A 371 9.74 -40.75 -5.36
C THR A 371 9.73 -40.64 -3.85
N GLN A 372 8.57 -40.30 -3.26
CA GLN A 372 8.50 -40.08 -1.83
C GLN A 372 9.15 -41.30 -1.19
N PRO A 373 10.20 -41.14 -0.36
CA PRO A 373 10.89 -42.27 0.23
C PRO A 373 9.81 -43.12 0.87
N GLY A 374 9.61 -44.31 0.28
CA GLY A 374 8.38 -45.07 0.43
C GLY A 374 8.02 -45.09 1.89
N THR A 375 6.82 -44.58 2.20
CA THR A 375 6.29 -44.62 3.57
C THR A 375 6.60 -46.02 4.09
N PRO A 376 7.45 -46.18 5.12
CA PRO A 376 7.89 -47.50 5.54
C PRO A 376 6.62 -48.29 5.77
N SER A 377 6.39 -49.26 4.87
CA SER A 377 5.18 -50.07 4.84
C SER A 377 5.03 -50.58 6.25
N ALA A 378 4.03 -50.07 6.98
CA ALA A 378 3.80 -50.43 8.36
C ALA A 378 3.77 -51.95 8.39
N ALA A 379 4.83 -52.55 8.94
CA ALA A 379 4.90 -53.97 9.14
C ALA A 379 3.71 -54.29 10.02
N ASN A 380 2.73 -54.97 9.42
CA ASN A 380 1.49 -55.38 10.02
C ASN A 380 1.81 -56.05 11.37
N PRO A 381 1.51 -55.44 12.54
CA PRO A 381 1.75 -56.10 13.81
C PRO A 381 0.73 -57.24 13.90
N ALA A 382 1.22 -58.45 13.67
CA ALA A 382 0.45 -59.66 13.86
C ALA A 382 -0.17 -59.68 15.26
N SER A 383 -1.45 -60.04 15.28
CA SER A 383 -2.34 -60.23 16.41
C SER A 383 -1.68 -60.80 17.67
N GLY A 384 -1.69 -60.00 18.75
CA GLY A 384 -1.52 -60.46 20.12
C GLY A 384 -2.73 -60.01 20.93
N ALA A 385 -3.78 -60.83 20.96
CA ALA A 385 -4.94 -60.64 21.80
C ALA A 385 -4.61 -61.00 23.25
N THR A 386 -4.76 -60.05 24.18
CA THR A 386 -5.00 -60.38 25.59
C THR A 386 -6.02 -59.42 26.18
N ASN A 387 -7.06 -60.03 26.74
CA ASN A 387 -8.25 -59.47 27.36
C ASN A 387 -7.96 -58.42 28.44
N SER A 388 -8.74 -57.34 28.43
CA SER A 388 -8.89 -56.43 29.57
C SER A 388 -10.35 -56.47 30.03
N PRO A 389 -10.66 -56.86 31.28
CA PRO A 389 -12.01 -56.80 31.81
C PRO A 389 -12.28 -55.47 32.54
N ALA A 390 -13.50 -54.99 32.32
CA ALA A 390 -14.40 -54.29 33.23
C ALA A 390 -13.87 -53.19 34.17
N ASN A 391 -14.34 -51.99 33.85
CA ASN A 391 -14.58 -50.84 34.72
C ASN A 391 -15.38 -51.23 35.99
N PRO A 392 -15.23 -50.50 37.12
CA PRO A 392 -16.40 -49.75 37.55
C PRO A 392 -16.12 -48.34 38.11
N ALA A 393 -17.20 -47.56 38.03
CA ALA A 393 -17.37 -46.17 38.42
C ALA A 393 -17.11 -45.83 39.90
N THR A 394 -16.79 -44.55 40.13
CA THR A 394 -17.10 -43.71 41.31
C THR A 394 -16.60 -42.30 40.92
N GLY A 395 -17.35 -41.20 40.97
CA GLY A 395 -18.35 -40.76 41.94
C GLY A 395 -17.69 -39.71 42.84
N GLY A 396 -18.10 -38.44 42.75
CA GLY A 396 -17.73 -37.43 43.77
C GLY A 396 -17.64 -35.98 43.28
N ALA A 397 -18.72 -35.21 43.51
CA ALA A 397 -18.68 -33.76 43.74
C ALA A 397 -18.19 -33.48 45.20
N PRO A 398 -18.07 -32.25 45.72
CA PRO A 398 -18.95 -31.08 45.56
C PRO A 398 -18.44 -29.95 44.66
#